data_AF-A0A6P4D5J6-F1
#
_entry.id   AF-A0A6P4D5J6-F1
#
_cell.length_a   1.000
_cell.length_b   1.000
_cell.length_c   1.000
_cell.angle_alpha   90.00
_cell.angle_beta   90.00
_cell.angle_gamma   90.00
#
_symmetry.space_group_name_H-M   'P 1'
#
loop_
_entity.id
_entity.type
_entity.pdbx_description
1 polymer ?
#
loop_
_entity_poly.entity_id
_entity_poly.type
_entity_poly.pdbx_seq_one_letter_code
_entity_poly.pdbx_strand_id
1 'polypeptide(L)'
;MTRMRIEGLLAAFPKLIGTGKQHTSVETENVRYVYQPMEALYLLLITNKQSNILEDLDTLRILSKLVPEYSDCFEESICKCAFDLILISLGHKENVTVAQVKQYCEMESHEEKLHRQMREDKIREAKDEMKRKANEIDKNKIIKNRGDNYKGGFGPLQSMGSGIFENSFNDTSISSSGTGSRLSSDVDSFSTKSKDRI
;
A
#
# COMPACT_ATOMS: atom_id res chain seq x y z
N MET A 1 -29.05 -13.16 -2.18
CA MET A 1 -29.22 -13.44 -3.62
C MET A 1 -28.46 -14.70 -3.97
N THR A 2 -29.03 -15.63 -4.75
CA THR A 2 -28.31 -16.80 -5.26
C THR A 2 -27.76 -16.53 -6.65
N ARG A 3 -26.65 -17.19 -7.04
CA ARG A 3 -26.04 -17.03 -8.38
C ARG A 3 -27.06 -17.24 -9.52
N MET A 4 -27.86 -18.31 -9.44
CA MET A 4 -28.89 -18.63 -10.43
C MET A 4 -29.90 -17.49 -10.59
N ARG A 5 -30.23 -16.78 -9.50
CA ARG A 5 -31.16 -15.65 -9.57
C ARG A 5 -30.56 -14.47 -10.33
N ILE A 6 -29.28 -14.18 -10.11
CA ILE A 6 -28.58 -13.09 -10.81
C ILE A 6 -28.49 -13.39 -12.30
N GLU A 7 -28.03 -14.58 -12.68
CA GLU A 7 -27.94 -15.01 -14.08
C GLU A 7 -29.31 -14.98 -14.78
N GLY A 8 -30.37 -15.43 -14.09
CA GLY A 8 -31.74 -15.37 -14.62
C GLY A 8 -32.25 -13.94 -14.85
N LEU A 9 -31.91 -13.00 -13.97
CA LEU A 9 -32.27 -11.59 -14.13
C LEU A 9 -31.47 -10.94 -15.29
N LEU A 10 -30.17 -11.24 -15.39
CA LEU A 10 -29.32 -10.76 -16.49
C LEU A 10 -29.77 -11.30 -17.85
N ALA A 11 -30.13 -12.58 -17.94
CA ALA A 11 -30.62 -13.18 -19.19
C ALA A 11 -31.96 -12.59 -19.67
N ALA A 12 -32.77 -12.07 -18.75
CA ALA A 12 -34.04 -11.43 -19.08
C ALA A 12 -33.86 -9.97 -19.56
N PHE A 13 -32.81 -9.29 -19.11
CA PHE A 13 -32.61 -7.85 -19.35
C PHE A 13 -32.63 -7.43 -20.83
N PRO A 14 -31.96 -8.11 -21.78
CA PRO A 14 -31.98 -7.72 -23.20
C PRO A 14 -33.38 -7.70 -23.82
N LYS A 15 -34.29 -8.55 -23.32
CA LYS A 15 -35.67 -8.62 -23.81
C LYS A 15 -36.54 -7.46 -23.29
N LEU A 16 -36.11 -6.81 -22.21
CA LEU A 16 -36.85 -5.75 -21.53
C LEU A 16 -36.53 -4.34 -22.07
N ILE A 17 -35.32 -4.14 -22.59
CA ILE A 17 -34.85 -2.85 -23.12
C ILE A 17 -35.38 -2.52 -24.53
N GLY A 18 -35.89 -3.52 -25.27
CA GLY A 18 -36.41 -3.36 -26.63
C GLY A 18 -37.81 -2.73 -26.74
N THR A 19 -38.49 -2.45 -25.63
CA THR A 19 -39.89 -1.99 -25.63
C THR A 19 -40.03 -0.56 -25.14
N GLY A 20 -39.81 0.43 -26.00
CA GLY A 20 -40.38 1.81 -25.97
C GLY A 20 -40.46 2.60 -24.66
N LYS A 21 -39.82 2.16 -23.57
CA LYS A 21 -39.85 2.73 -22.23
C LYS A 21 -38.58 3.52 -21.98
N GLN A 22 -38.67 4.47 -21.05
CA GLN A 22 -37.62 5.43 -20.71
C GLN A 22 -36.22 4.79 -20.73
N HIS A 23 -35.29 5.39 -21.47
CA HIS A 23 -33.93 4.90 -21.75
C HIS A 23 -32.98 4.81 -20.53
N THR A 24 -33.51 4.73 -19.30
CA THR A 24 -32.71 4.81 -18.07
C THR A 24 -33.19 3.86 -16.97
N SER A 25 -34.45 3.40 -17.02
CA SER A 25 -34.92 2.38 -16.07
C SER A 25 -36.06 1.52 -16.63
N VAL A 26 -36.06 0.24 -16.27
CA VAL A 26 -37.14 -0.70 -16.57
C VAL A 26 -37.56 -1.41 -15.29
N GLU A 27 -38.85 -1.34 -14.98
CA GLU A 27 -39.43 -2.04 -13.84
C GLU A 27 -40.06 -3.37 -14.27
N THR A 28 -39.76 -4.42 -13.52
CA THR A 28 -40.41 -5.74 -13.62
C THR A 28 -41.24 -5.98 -12.36
N GLU A 29 -41.78 -7.16 -12.13
CA GLU A 29 -42.59 -7.47 -10.95
C GLU A 29 -41.82 -7.26 -9.64
N ASN A 30 -40.61 -7.80 -9.54
CA ASN A 30 -39.86 -7.91 -8.28
C ASN A 30 -38.65 -6.97 -8.16
N VAL A 31 -38.15 -6.44 -9.27
CA VAL A 31 -36.92 -5.63 -9.31
C VAL A 31 -37.05 -4.49 -10.32
N ARG A 32 -36.24 -3.46 -10.12
CA ARG A 32 -36.00 -2.37 -11.06
C ARG A 32 -34.59 -2.53 -11.64
N TYR A 33 -34.50 -2.44 -12.95
CA TYR A 33 -33.24 -2.35 -13.69
C TYR A 33 -32.98 -0.89 -14.00
N VAL A 34 -31.92 -0.31 -13.45
CA VAL A 34 -31.44 1.03 -13.80
C VAL A 34 -30.18 0.83 -14.63
N TYR A 35 -30.12 1.42 -15.82
CA TYR A 35 -29.02 1.14 -16.74
C TYR A 35 -28.61 2.36 -17.55
N GLN A 36 -27.34 2.34 -17.96
CA GLN A 36 -26.76 3.35 -18.82
C GLN A 36 -25.90 2.66 -19.90
N PRO A 37 -26.07 3.02 -21.18
CA PRO A 37 -25.16 2.57 -22.23
C PRO A 37 -23.74 3.09 -21.98
N MET A 38 -22.74 2.22 -22.13
CA MET A 38 -21.32 2.56 -22.04
C MET A 38 -20.60 1.90 -23.22
N GLU A 39 -20.42 2.67 -24.30
CA GLU A 39 -19.87 2.20 -25.57
C GLU A 39 -20.59 0.94 -26.09
N ALA A 40 -19.92 -0.22 -26.14
CA ALA A 40 -20.46 -1.49 -26.60
C ALA A 40 -21.14 -2.32 -25.49
N LEU A 41 -21.17 -1.80 -24.26
CA LEU A 41 -21.67 -2.50 -23.07
C LEU A 41 -22.79 -1.71 -22.39
N TYR A 42 -23.47 -2.37 -21.43
CA TYR A 42 -24.44 -1.72 -20.56
C TYR A 42 -23.96 -1.80 -19.12
N LEU A 43 -23.90 -0.64 -18.46
CA LEU A 43 -23.78 -0.59 -17.02
C LEU A 43 -25.18 -0.79 -16.42
N LEU A 44 -25.33 -1.82 -15.58
CA LEU A 44 -26.63 -2.26 -15.06
C LEU A 44 -26.59 -2.31 -13.53
N LEU A 45 -27.58 -1.66 -12.92
CA LEU A 45 -27.86 -1.72 -11.49
C LEU A 45 -29.23 -2.38 -11.29
N ILE A 46 -29.26 -3.46 -10.50
CA ILE A 46 -30.50 -4.19 -10.16
C ILE A 46 -30.88 -3.83 -8.73
N THR A 47 -31.97 -3.08 -8.57
CA THR A 47 -32.45 -2.61 -7.25
C THR A 47 -33.85 -3.10 -6.96
N ASN A 48 -34.26 -2.99 -5.68
CA ASN A 48 -35.64 -3.24 -5.30
C ASN A 48 -36.51 -2.03 -5.72
N LYS A 49 -37.79 -2.25 -5.99
CA LYS A 49 -38.75 -1.17 -6.33
C LYS A 49 -38.88 -0.09 -5.26
N GLN A 50 -38.66 -0.48 -4.00
CA GLN A 50 -38.69 0.41 -2.84
C GLN A 50 -37.41 1.27 -2.71
N SER A 51 -36.35 0.98 -3.49
CA SER A 51 -35.14 1.80 -3.49
C SER A 51 -35.41 3.18 -4.06
N ASN A 52 -34.66 4.16 -3.57
CA ASN A 52 -34.72 5.53 -4.06
C ASN A 52 -34.04 5.60 -5.43
N ILE A 53 -34.85 5.78 -6.49
CA ILE A 53 -34.34 5.81 -7.86
C ILE A 53 -33.36 6.95 -8.13
N LEU A 54 -33.48 8.09 -7.43
CA LEU A 54 -32.55 9.20 -7.61
C LEU A 54 -31.16 8.85 -7.07
N GLU A 55 -31.14 8.11 -5.95
CA GLU A 55 -29.91 7.61 -5.32
C GLU A 55 -29.24 6.52 -6.18
N ASP A 56 -30.06 5.61 -6.72
CA ASP A 56 -29.63 4.56 -7.65
C ASP A 56 -29.01 5.18 -8.92
N LEU A 57 -29.64 6.23 -9.48
CA LEU A 57 -29.13 6.96 -10.66
C LEU A 57 -27.82 7.69 -10.38
N ASP A 58 -27.70 8.34 -9.23
CA ASP A 58 -26.43 8.97 -8.80
C ASP A 58 -25.31 7.93 -8.67
N THR A 59 -25.63 6.78 -8.10
CA THR A 59 -24.68 5.67 -7.93
C THR A 59 -24.21 5.15 -9.29
N LEU A 60 -25.16 4.91 -10.20
CA LEU A 60 -24.85 4.50 -11.58
C LEU A 60 -23.98 5.54 -12.29
N ARG A 61 -24.22 6.84 -12.05
CA ARG A 61 -23.45 7.93 -12.65
C ARG A 61 -22.02 7.99 -12.12
N ILE A 62 -21.81 7.74 -10.82
CA ILE A 62 -20.47 7.63 -10.24
C ILE A 62 -19.74 6.43 -10.86
N LEU A 63 -20.39 5.26 -10.92
CA LEU A 63 -19.81 4.07 -11.53
C LEU A 63 -19.47 4.26 -13.01
N SER A 64 -20.31 4.96 -13.78
CA SER A 64 -20.03 5.25 -15.20
C SER A 64 -18.80 6.12 -15.42
N LYS A 65 -18.40 6.90 -14.41
CA LYS A 65 -17.16 7.69 -14.45
C LYS A 65 -15.97 6.90 -13.92
N LEU A 66 -16.20 6.02 -12.96
CA LEU A 66 -15.17 5.20 -12.33
C LEU A 66 -14.65 4.11 -13.28
N VAL A 67 -15.54 3.37 -13.96
CA VAL A 67 -15.13 2.23 -14.79
C VAL A 67 -14.11 2.62 -15.88
N PRO A 68 -14.31 3.72 -16.65
CA PRO A 68 -13.33 4.18 -17.63
C PRO A 68 -11.96 4.58 -17.04
N GLU A 69 -11.86 4.89 -15.75
CA GLU A 69 -10.56 5.22 -15.14
C GLU A 69 -9.67 3.99 -14.90
N TYR A 70 -10.28 2.80 -14.77
CA TYR A 70 -9.54 1.56 -14.54
C TYR A 70 -9.41 0.69 -15.79
N SER A 71 -10.34 0.82 -16.74
CA SER A 71 -10.41 -0.02 -17.93
C SER A 71 -10.94 0.76 -19.12
N ASP A 72 -10.32 0.57 -20.30
CA ASP A 72 -10.96 0.89 -21.57
C ASP A 72 -12.24 0.05 -21.66
N CYS A 73 -13.39 0.61 -22.05
CA CYS A 73 -14.74 0.01 -21.85
C CYS A 73 -15.04 -1.26 -22.70
N PHE A 74 -14.04 -2.08 -22.99
CA PHE A 74 -14.13 -3.36 -23.68
C PHE A 74 -14.24 -4.53 -22.70
N GLU A 75 -14.83 -5.64 -23.17
CA GLU A 75 -15.04 -6.85 -22.35
C GLU A 75 -13.72 -7.43 -21.80
N GLU A 76 -12.69 -7.53 -22.65
CA GLU A 76 -11.42 -8.16 -22.27
C GLU A 76 -10.68 -7.39 -21.16
N SER A 77 -10.67 -6.07 -21.25
CA SER A 77 -10.04 -5.18 -20.26
C SER A 77 -10.82 -5.17 -18.95
N ILE A 78 -12.16 -5.12 -19.01
CA ILE A 78 -13.02 -5.20 -17.82
C ILE A 78 -12.85 -6.54 -17.11
N CYS A 79 -12.73 -7.66 -17.84
CA CYS A 79 -12.47 -8.96 -17.25
C CYS A 79 -11.12 -9.03 -16.51
N LYS A 80 -10.08 -8.36 -17.01
CA LYS A 80 -8.76 -8.29 -16.34
C LYS A 80 -8.81 -7.48 -15.06
N CYS A 81 -9.55 -6.37 -15.07
CA CYS A 81 -9.72 -5.47 -13.92
C CYS A 81 -10.93 -5.83 -13.05
N ALA A 82 -11.55 -7.00 -13.24
CA ALA A 82 -12.81 -7.35 -12.60
C ALA A 82 -12.72 -7.30 -11.07
N PHE A 83 -11.59 -7.74 -10.48
CA PHE A 83 -11.40 -7.70 -9.03
C PHE A 83 -11.22 -6.28 -8.48
N ASP A 84 -10.55 -5.41 -9.23
CA ASP A 84 -10.37 -4.00 -8.85
C ASP A 84 -11.69 -3.22 -8.94
N LEU A 85 -12.57 -3.64 -9.85
CA LEU A 85 -13.89 -3.05 -10.06
C LEU A 85 -14.97 -3.60 -9.11
N ILE A 86 -14.71 -4.65 -8.34
CA ILE A 86 -15.64 -5.15 -7.31
C ILE A 86 -15.63 -4.16 -6.12
N LEU A 87 -16.41 -3.08 -6.25
CA LEU A 87 -16.76 -2.20 -5.14
C LEU A 87 -17.94 -2.80 -4.37
N ILE A 88 -17.64 -3.40 -3.20
CA ILE A 88 -18.66 -3.94 -2.31
C ILE A 88 -19.16 -2.81 -1.41
N SER A 89 -20.23 -2.13 -1.80
CA SER A 89 -21.11 -1.47 -0.82
C SER A 89 -22.25 -2.44 -0.48
N LEU A 90 -22.58 -2.58 0.81
CA LEU A 90 -23.59 -3.52 1.34
C LEU A 90 -25.04 -3.16 0.93
N GLY A 91 -25.25 -2.57 -0.24
CA GLY A 91 -26.55 -2.15 -0.76
C GLY A 91 -27.00 -0.76 -0.30
N HIS A 92 -26.14 0.00 0.37
CA HIS A 92 -26.38 1.41 0.72
C HIS A 92 -25.42 2.31 -0.06
N LYS A 93 -25.90 3.46 -0.52
CA LYS A 93 -25.04 4.48 -1.12
C LYS A 93 -24.23 5.13 0.00
N GLU A 94 -22.91 5.12 -0.18
CA GLU A 94 -22.05 6.05 0.52
C GLU A 94 -21.86 7.29 -0.35
N ASN A 95 -21.97 8.47 0.25
CA ASN A 95 -21.74 9.72 -0.49
C ASN A 95 -20.24 9.91 -0.68
N VAL A 96 -19.69 9.24 -1.69
CA VAL A 96 -18.28 9.26 -2.03
C VAL A 96 -18.06 9.87 -3.40
N THR A 97 -16.97 10.62 -3.52
CA THR A 97 -16.49 11.15 -4.80
C THR A 97 -15.53 10.16 -5.45
N VAL A 98 -15.37 10.23 -6.78
CA VAL A 98 -14.43 9.38 -7.53
C VAL A 98 -13.02 9.47 -6.96
N ALA A 99 -12.58 10.67 -6.57
CA ALA A 99 -11.27 10.90 -5.94
C ALA A 99 -11.12 10.18 -4.59
N GLN A 100 -12.17 10.15 -3.76
CA GLN A 100 -12.14 9.43 -2.48
C GLN A 100 -12.13 7.92 -2.70
N VAL A 101 -12.88 7.41 -3.67
CA VAL A 101 -12.85 5.99 -4.03
C VAL A 101 -11.43 5.58 -4.41
N LYS A 102 -10.74 6.38 -5.22
CA LYS A 102 -9.34 6.16 -5.57
C LYS A 102 -8.43 6.11 -4.35
N GLN A 103 -8.56 7.09 -3.44
CA GLN A 103 -7.80 7.13 -2.20
C GLN A 103 -8.06 5.89 -1.32
N TYR A 104 -9.29 5.38 -1.28
CA TYR A 104 -9.61 4.16 -0.56
C TYR A 104 -8.96 2.92 -1.21
N CYS A 105 -8.93 2.87 -2.55
CA CYS A 105 -8.23 1.83 -3.29
C CYS A 105 -6.69 1.88 -3.13
N GLU A 106 -6.10 3.05 -2.83
CA GLU A 106 -4.67 3.17 -2.52
C GLU A 106 -4.29 2.49 -1.19
N MET A 107 -5.29 2.23 -0.33
CA MET A 107 -5.12 1.54 0.97
C MET A 107 -4.01 2.12 1.85
N GLU A 108 -3.68 3.41 1.71
CA GLU A 108 -2.64 4.06 2.51
C GLU A 108 -3.17 4.34 3.93
N SER A 109 -2.74 3.52 4.89
CA SER A 109 -3.01 3.75 6.30
C SER A 109 -1.88 4.53 6.97
N HIS A 110 -2.19 5.74 7.43
CA HIS A 110 -1.25 6.57 8.19
C HIS A 110 -0.84 5.89 9.51
N GLU A 111 -1.77 5.21 10.16
CA GLU A 111 -1.53 4.48 11.41
C GLU A 111 -0.55 3.31 11.18
N GLU A 112 -0.70 2.57 10.08
CA GLU A 112 0.23 1.50 9.74
C GLU A 112 1.65 2.03 9.50
N LYS A 113 1.76 3.16 8.79
CA LYS A 113 3.05 3.83 8.52
C LYS A 113 3.74 4.25 9.82
N LEU A 114 3.02 4.87 10.75
CA LEU A 114 3.54 5.27 12.05
C LEU A 114 3.98 4.04 12.86
N HIS A 115 3.18 2.98 12.87
CA HIS A 115 3.50 1.74 13.57
C HIS A 115 4.76 1.07 13.00
N ARG A 116 4.93 1.10 11.67
CA ARG A 116 6.12 0.58 10.99
C ARG A 116 7.38 1.37 11.41
N GLN A 117 7.30 2.70 11.41
CA GLN A 117 8.39 3.57 11.88
C GLN A 117 8.76 3.29 13.33
N MET A 118 7.77 3.21 14.23
CA MET A 118 8.03 2.93 15.65
C MET A 118 8.70 1.57 15.86
N ARG A 119 8.33 0.56 15.06
CA ARG A 119 8.99 -0.76 15.11
C ARG A 119 10.44 -0.68 14.65
N GLU A 120 10.70 0.03 13.56
CA GLU A 120 12.07 0.23 13.04
C GLU A 120 12.94 1.00 14.04
N ASP A 121 12.39 2.02 14.69
CA ASP A 121 13.07 2.81 15.71
C ASP A 121 13.45 1.94 16.92
N LYS A 122 12.52 1.10 17.41
CA LYS A 122 12.80 0.14 18.50
C LYS A 122 13.93 -0.83 18.13
N ILE A 123 13.95 -1.33 16.89
CA ILE A 123 15.00 -2.22 16.41
C ILE A 123 16.34 -1.48 16.31
N ARG A 124 16.33 -0.24 15.81
CA ARG A 124 17.53 0.60 15.69
C ARG A 124 18.13 0.91 17.05
N GLU A 125 17.29 1.31 18.01
CA GLU A 125 17.69 1.59 19.39
C GLU A 125 18.32 0.36 20.05
N ALA A 126 17.68 -0.82 19.93
CA ALA A 126 18.24 -2.06 20.46
C ALA A 126 19.59 -2.42 19.80
N LYS A 127 19.75 -2.19 18.49
CA LYS A 127 21.01 -2.45 17.78
C LYS A 127 22.12 -1.51 18.21
N ASP A 128 21.81 -0.23 18.40
CA ASP A 128 22.77 0.78 18.84
C ASP A 128 23.19 0.54 20.30
N GLU A 129 22.25 0.14 21.17
CA GLU A 129 22.56 -0.23 22.55
C GLU A 129 23.45 -1.50 22.61
N MET A 130 23.15 -2.51 21.80
CA MET A 130 24.01 -3.70 21.68
C MET A 130 25.42 -3.35 21.21
N LYS A 131 25.54 -2.49 20.20
CA LYS A 131 26.85 -2.03 19.69
C LYS A 131 27.62 -1.23 20.74
N ARG A 132 26.93 -0.37 21.51
CA ARG A 132 27.54 0.40 22.60
C ARG A 132 28.07 -0.50 23.71
N LYS A 133 27.26 -1.47 24.17
CA LYS A 133 27.66 -2.45 25.19
C LYS A 133 28.82 -3.33 24.72
N ALA A 134 28.82 -3.78 23.47
CA ALA A 134 29.93 -4.55 22.90
C ALA A 134 31.24 -3.75 22.90
N ASN A 135 31.21 -2.50 22.43
CA ASN A 135 32.37 -1.62 22.43
C ASN A 135 32.91 -1.33 23.85
N GLU A 136 32.04 -1.21 24.85
CA GLU A 136 32.45 -1.03 26.25
C GLU A 136 33.13 -2.28 26.83
N ILE A 137 32.60 -3.48 26.52
CA ILE A 137 33.21 -4.75 26.92
C ILE A 137 34.60 -4.92 26.30
N ASP A 138 34.74 -4.62 25.01
CA ASP A 138 36.03 -4.75 24.31
C ASP A 138 37.09 -3.78 24.85
N LYS A 139 36.71 -2.51 25.11
CA LYS A 139 37.60 -1.54 25.77
C LYS A 139 38.04 -2.02 27.17
N ASN A 140 37.11 -2.56 27.95
CA ASN A 140 37.42 -3.06 29.29
C ASN A 140 38.33 -4.30 29.26
N LYS A 141 38.19 -5.19 28.28
CA LYS A 141 39.11 -6.32 28.07
C LYS A 141 40.53 -5.85 27.72
N ILE A 142 40.66 -4.84 26.84
CA ILE A 142 41.97 -4.28 26.47
C ILE A 142 42.66 -3.61 27.66
N ILE A 143 41.92 -2.87 28.49
CA ILE A 143 42.48 -2.22 29.69
C ILE A 143 42.92 -3.26 30.72
N LYS A 144 42.11 -4.30 30.97
CA LYS A 144 42.49 -5.40 31.88
C LYS A 144 43.73 -6.16 31.38
N ASN A 145 43.81 -6.47 30.08
CA ASN A 145 44.99 -7.13 29.51
C ASN A 145 46.24 -6.23 29.46
N ARG A 146 46.10 -4.90 29.46
CA ARG A 146 47.22 -3.96 29.63
C ARG A 146 47.67 -3.79 31.08
N GLY A 147 46.81 -4.09 32.06
CA GLY A 147 47.13 -4.04 33.49
C GLY A 147 48.05 -5.19 33.95
N ASP A 148 47.99 -6.35 33.30
CA ASP A 148 48.86 -7.49 33.65
C ASP A 148 50.24 -7.47 32.95
N ASN A 149 50.43 -6.64 31.93
CA ASN A 149 51.71 -6.54 31.20
C ASN A 149 52.68 -5.47 31.74
N TYR A 150 52.43 -4.93 32.96
CA TYR A 150 53.40 -4.07 33.68
C TYR A 150 54.17 -4.80 34.79
N LYS A 151 54.27 -6.13 34.71
CA LYS A 151 55.22 -6.92 35.50
C LYS A 151 55.96 -7.93 34.60
N GLY A 152 57.08 -7.47 34.04
CA GLY A 152 58.18 -8.36 33.67
C GLY A 152 58.68 -8.27 32.24
N GLY A 153 59.89 -7.73 32.09
CA GLY A 153 60.91 -8.37 31.25
C GLY A 153 61.05 -7.94 29.79
N PHE A 154 62.12 -7.18 29.56
CA PHE A 154 62.96 -7.14 28.35
C PHE A 154 62.79 -8.26 27.30
N GLY A 155 62.83 -7.86 26.01
CA GLY A 155 63.26 -8.71 24.89
C GLY A 155 63.08 -8.06 23.50
N PRO A 156 64.10 -8.01 22.61
CA PRO A 156 64.02 -7.36 21.30
C PRO A 156 63.54 -8.29 20.17
N LEU A 157 62.95 -7.67 19.14
CA LEU A 157 62.92 -8.04 17.71
C LEU A 157 63.52 -9.40 17.28
N GLN A 158 62.71 -10.32 16.71
CA GLN A 158 62.97 -11.11 15.47
C GLN A 158 61.93 -12.24 15.19
N SER A 159 61.83 -12.62 13.90
CA SER A 159 61.28 -13.86 13.30
C SER A 159 59.76 -13.91 13.00
N MET A 160 59.30 -13.80 11.74
CA MET A 160 59.25 -14.81 10.66
C MET A 160 58.74 -16.21 11.05
N GLY A 161 57.74 -16.69 10.28
CA GLY A 161 57.24 -18.08 10.23
C GLY A 161 55.76 -18.20 10.62
N SER A 162 54.79 -18.03 9.70
CA SER A 162 54.17 -19.05 8.81
C SER A 162 53.44 -20.18 9.55
N GLY A 163 52.14 -20.30 9.30
CA GLY A 163 51.26 -21.37 9.80
C GLY A 163 49.85 -21.25 9.24
N ILE A 164 49.70 -21.70 8.00
CA ILE A 164 48.48 -21.82 7.18
C ILE A 164 47.41 -22.66 7.90
N PHE A 165 46.14 -22.24 7.82
CA PHE A 165 45.01 -23.15 7.59
C PHE A 165 43.94 -22.47 6.74
N GLU A 166 43.43 -23.27 5.81
CA GLU A 166 42.79 -22.93 4.55
C GLU A 166 41.37 -23.52 4.54
N ASN A 167 40.39 -22.72 4.13
CA ASN A 167 39.21 -23.07 3.32
C ASN A 167 38.28 -21.85 3.31
N SER A 168 38.18 -21.12 2.20
CA SER A 168 37.37 -21.45 1.01
C SER A 168 35.88 -21.28 1.28
N PHE A 169 35.27 -20.22 0.73
CA PHE A 169 34.07 -20.26 -0.12
C PHE A 169 33.71 -18.83 -0.60
N ASN A 170 33.97 -18.61 -1.89
CA ASN A 170 33.22 -17.88 -2.91
C ASN A 170 32.55 -16.51 -2.63
N ASP A 171 32.97 -15.55 -3.47
CA ASP A 171 32.17 -14.75 -4.41
C ASP A 171 30.81 -14.20 -3.95
N THR A 172 30.70 -12.88 -3.89
CA THR A 172 30.13 -12.14 -5.04
C THR A 172 30.27 -10.64 -4.82
N SER A 173 31.04 -10.03 -5.72
CA SER A 173 31.01 -8.61 -6.02
C SER A 173 29.67 -8.25 -6.65
N ILE A 174 29.01 -7.21 -6.14
CA ILE A 174 28.21 -6.30 -6.97
C ILE A 174 28.83 -4.91 -6.84
N SER A 175 29.56 -4.58 -7.90
CA SER A 175 29.96 -3.25 -8.31
C SER A 175 28.74 -2.45 -8.77
N SER A 176 28.70 -1.15 -8.50
CA SER A 176 28.62 -0.13 -9.56
C SER A 176 28.40 1.29 -9.00
N SER A 177 29.36 2.16 -9.29
CA SER A 177 29.16 3.51 -9.86
C SER A 177 28.64 4.65 -8.99
N GLY A 178 29.42 5.73 -8.95
CA GLY A 178 28.86 7.06 -9.28
C GLY A 178 29.14 8.21 -8.30
N THR A 179 30.25 8.92 -8.55
CA THR A 179 30.32 10.40 -8.71
C THR A 179 29.70 11.33 -7.64
N GLY A 180 30.57 11.94 -6.83
CA GLY A 180 30.70 13.39 -6.57
C GLY A 180 29.50 14.25 -6.12
N SER A 181 29.65 14.93 -4.97
CA SER A 181 29.63 16.40 -4.86
C SER A 181 29.72 16.87 -3.40
N ARG A 182 30.38 18.02 -3.22
CA ARG A 182 30.55 18.79 -1.98
C ARG A 182 29.39 19.79 -1.79
N LEU A 183 29.35 20.40 -0.59
CA LEU A 183 28.60 21.61 -0.16
C LEU A 183 27.13 21.35 0.23
N SER A 184 26.50 22.01 1.20
CA SER A 184 26.83 22.99 2.24
C SER A 184 25.66 22.98 3.25
N SER A 185 25.89 23.51 4.44
CA SER A 185 24.95 24.10 5.40
C SER A 185 23.46 24.20 5.02
N ASP A 186 22.56 23.76 5.92
CA ASP A 186 21.85 24.68 6.83
C ASP A 186 20.97 23.91 7.82
N VAL A 187 21.02 24.36 9.07
CA VAL A 187 20.32 23.82 10.23
C VAL A 187 19.21 24.81 10.53
N ASP A 188 17.95 24.46 10.25
CA ASP A 188 16.81 25.25 10.71
C ASP A 188 16.11 24.55 11.88
N SER A 189 16.25 25.18 13.04
CA SER A 189 15.59 24.86 14.30
C SER A 189 14.20 25.50 14.32
N PHE A 190 13.13 24.71 14.35
CA PHE A 190 11.80 25.23 14.62
C PHE A 190 11.53 25.33 16.13
N SER A 191 11.36 26.57 16.59
CA SER A 191 10.96 26.92 17.94
C SER A 191 9.47 26.64 18.18
N THR A 192 9.19 26.02 19.32
CA THR A 192 7.84 25.84 19.88
C THR A 192 7.29 27.17 20.35
N LYS A 193 6.16 27.62 19.82
CA LYS A 193 5.36 28.71 20.43
C LYS A 193 4.04 28.17 20.98
N SER A 194 3.93 28.31 22.29
CA SER A 194 2.79 28.05 23.16
C SER A 194 1.66 29.06 22.95
N LYS A 195 0.44 28.53 23.11
CA LYS A 195 -0.84 29.16 23.49
C LYS A 195 -0.79 30.63 23.95
N ASP A 196 -1.74 31.42 23.45
CA ASP A 196 -2.55 32.25 24.35
C ASP A 196 -3.98 32.49 23.82
N ARG A 197 -4.89 32.59 24.80
CA ARG A 197 -6.33 32.91 24.71
C ARG A 197 -6.58 34.29 24.10
N ILE A 198 -7.71 34.44 23.41
CA ILE A 198 -8.95 35.16 23.85
C ILE A 198 -10.09 34.67 22.97
#